data_AF-A0A6M3LBI8-F1
#
_entry.id   AF-A0A6M3LBI8-F1
#
_cell.length_a   1.000
_cell.length_b   1.000
_cell.length_c   1.000
_cell.angle_alpha   90.00
_cell.angle_beta   90.00
_cell.angle_gamma   90.00
#
_symmetry.space_group_name_H-M   'P 1'
#
loop_
_entity.id
_entity.type
_entity.pdbx_description
1 polymer ?
#
loop_
_entity_poly.entity_id
_entity_poly.type
_entity_poly.pdbx_seq_one_letter_code
_entity_poly.pdbx_strand_id
1 'polypeptide(L)'
;MLDVDSVDDDQLLLDTMEDASRFLDTATGRFFYPRILTRYYDHDEPYLLRNIGDLLTVTTLTTDNDATTIPAAGYFTMCGGDYNSQPYNRIAIKRGSGYEFGWSDTPQKANKITGVFGYHEDYAASYRNSGGTVQSDPLSAAGTSLTVGNGYRFEAGQTIRIESEWLYVSAVSGNVLTVERGMNGSTAAEHVQDTTIYIYEPMRDVQRVALRFAIWLYKQRSAPLSFEIQTGADGTVVIPQNAPPEVHRFVKMYRRSL
;
A
#
# COMPACT_ATOMS: atom_id res chain seq x y z
N MET A 1 31.26 -0.31 6.48
CA MET A 1 30.60 0.79 7.19
C MET A 1 30.06 1.69 6.09
N LEU A 2 28.75 1.93 6.05
CA LEU A 2 28.21 2.94 5.12
C LEU A 2 28.61 4.27 5.74
N ASP A 3 29.39 5.05 5.01
CA ASP A 3 29.93 6.35 5.41
C ASP A 3 28.84 7.39 5.11
N VAL A 4 28.06 7.78 6.12
CA VAL A 4 26.86 8.62 5.99
C VAL A 4 26.97 9.70 7.05
N ASP A 5 27.32 10.93 6.68
CA ASP A 5 27.61 12.01 7.65
C ASP A 5 27.01 13.37 7.22
N SER A 6 25.98 13.38 6.35
CA SER A 6 25.29 14.61 5.95
C SER A 6 23.79 14.44 5.65
N VAL A 7 23.03 15.55 5.75
CA VAL A 7 21.59 15.62 5.41
C VAL A 7 21.32 15.24 3.95
N ASP A 8 22.28 15.51 3.05
CA ASP A 8 22.20 15.15 1.63
C ASP A 8 22.31 13.62 1.45
N ASP A 9 23.08 12.94 2.30
CA ASP A 9 23.21 11.48 2.27
C ASP A 9 21.94 10.80 2.81
N ASP A 10 21.27 11.38 3.81
CA ASP A 10 20.00 10.88 4.34
C ASP A 10 18.89 10.92 3.27
N GLN A 11 18.77 12.04 2.55
CA GLN A 11 17.82 12.16 1.45
C GLN A 11 18.13 11.14 0.35
N LEU A 12 19.41 10.98 0.01
CA LEU A 12 19.82 9.99 -0.98
C LEU A 12 19.49 8.55 -0.56
N LEU A 13 19.65 8.21 0.71
CA LEU A 13 19.29 6.89 1.22
C LEU A 13 17.78 6.65 1.10
N LEU A 14 16.96 7.64 1.45
CA LEU A 14 15.51 7.56 1.30
C LEU A 14 15.10 7.39 -0.16
N ASP A 15 15.66 8.19 -1.07
CA ASP A 15 15.39 8.08 -2.51
C ASP A 15 15.77 6.68 -3.04
N THR A 16 16.91 6.15 -2.61
CA THR A 16 17.37 4.81 -3.01
C THR A 16 16.45 3.70 -2.48
N MET A 17 15.91 3.87 -1.26
CA MET A 17 14.92 2.94 -0.69
C MET A 17 13.59 3.00 -1.44
N GLU A 18 13.16 4.19 -1.84
CA GLU A 18 11.96 4.34 -2.67
C GLU A 18 12.15 3.66 -4.04
N ASP A 19 13.25 3.94 -4.73
CA ASP A 19 13.58 3.31 -6.03
C ASP A 19 13.58 1.78 -5.93
N ALA A 20 14.23 1.23 -4.89
CA ALA A 20 14.22 -0.20 -4.62
C ALA A 20 12.81 -0.75 -4.45
N SER A 21 11.95 -0.02 -3.72
CA SER A 21 10.57 -0.41 -3.46
C SER A 21 9.74 -0.39 -4.75
N ARG A 22 9.83 0.68 -5.56
CA ARG A 22 9.13 0.82 -6.84
C ARG A 22 9.56 -0.22 -7.86
N PHE A 23 10.83 -0.57 -7.86
CA PHE A 23 11.35 -1.65 -8.69
C PHE A 23 10.71 -3.00 -8.30
N LEU A 24 10.66 -3.33 -7.01
CA LEU A 24 10.05 -4.57 -6.51
C LEU A 24 8.55 -4.63 -6.79
N ASP A 25 7.84 -3.51 -6.61
CA ASP A 25 6.41 -3.40 -6.97
C ASP A 25 6.21 -3.75 -8.45
N THR A 26 7.00 -3.11 -9.33
CA THR A 26 6.90 -3.32 -10.78
C THR A 26 7.29 -4.74 -11.19
N ALA A 27 8.37 -5.27 -10.62
CA ALA A 27 8.86 -6.62 -10.92
C ALA A 27 7.88 -7.72 -10.48
N THR A 28 7.11 -7.48 -9.41
CA THR A 28 6.09 -8.42 -8.92
C THR A 28 4.72 -8.20 -9.55
N GLY A 29 4.45 -7.02 -10.10
CA GLY A 29 3.11 -6.61 -10.55
C GLY A 29 2.13 -6.39 -9.38
N ARG A 30 2.66 -6.07 -8.20
CA ARG A 30 1.93 -5.82 -6.95
C ARG A 30 2.40 -4.52 -6.31
N PHE A 31 1.64 -4.03 -5.34
CA PHE A 31 2.06 -2.92 -4.48
C PHE A 31 2.04 -3.39 -3.03
N PHE A 32 3.15 -3.27 -2.31
CA PHE A 32 3.27 -3.75 -0.91
C PHE A 32 2.91 -2.70 0.16
N TYR A 33 2.19 -1.67 -0.25
CA TYR A 33 1.65 -0.62 0.60
C TYR A 33 0.17 -0.44 0.28
N PRO A 34 -0.65 -0.06 1.28
CA PRO A 34 -2.08 0.06 1.09
C PRO A 34 -2.38 1.33 0.29
N ARG A 35 -3.44 1.27 -0.51
CA ARG A 35 -4.01 2.40 -1.26
C ARG A 35 -5.52 2.35 -1.19
N ILE A 36 -6.14 3.47 -0.85
CA ILE A 36 -7.59 3.63 -0.95
C ILE A 36 -7.91 3.91 -2.42
N LEU A 37 -8.64 3.00 -3.06
CA LEU A 37 -9.00 3.10 -4.47
C LEU A 37 -10.48 2.81 -4.65
N THR A 38 -11.03 3.39 -5.72
CA THR A 38 -12.30 2.96 -6.30
C THR A 38 -12.01 2.28 -7.63
N ARG A 39 -12.43 1.03 -7.76
CA ARG A 39 -12.27 0.22 -8.98
C ARG A 39 -13.64 -0.22 -9.49
N TYR A 40 -13.75 -0.27 -10.81
CA TYR A 40 -14.94 -0.68 -11.53
C TYR A 40 -14.66 -1.99 -12.23
N TYR A 41 -15.68 -2.83 -12.29
CA TYR A 41 -15.63 -4.15 -12.89
C TYR A 41 -16.88 -4.34 -13.75
N ASP A 42 -16.68 -4.95 -14.90
CA ASP A 42 -17.78 -5.35 -15.75
C ASP A 42 -18.58 -6.47 -15.08
N HIS A 43 -19.83 -6.63 -15.48
CA HIS A 43 -20.62 -7.80 -15.14
C HIS A 43 -20.08 -9.02 -15.90
N ASP A 44 -19.95 -10.15 -15.20
CA ASP A 44 -19.50 -11.43 -15.76
C ASP A 44 -20.43 -12.56 -15.30
N GLU A 45 -20.55 -12.77 -13.98
CA GLU A 45 -21.47 -13.73 -13.38
C GLU A 45 -22.18 -13.15 -12.14
N PRO A 46 -23.40 -13.60 -11.80
CA PRO A 46 -24.23 -12.96 -10.79
C PRO A 46 -23.78 -13.18 -9.34
N TYR A 47 -22.98 -14.19 -9.04
CA TYR A 47 -22.67 -14.55 -7.64
C TYR A 47 -21.19 -14.52 -7.29
N LEU A 48 -20.32 -14.17 -8.23
CA LEU A 48 -18.88 -14.19 -8.00
C LEU A 48 -18.15 -13.19 -8.88
N LEU A 49 -17.58 -12.17 -8.26
CA LEU A 49 -16.71 -11.22 -8.93
C LEU A 49 -15.27 -11.70 -8.82
N ARG A 50 -14.62 -11.91 -9.97
CA ARG A 50 -13.28 -12.47 -10.06
C ARG A 50 -12.22 -11.44 -10.42
N ASN A 51 -10.96 -11.79 -10.17
CA ASN A 51 -9.79 -11.06 -10.62
C ASN A 51 -9.77 -9.59 -10.18
N ILE A 52 -10.31 -9.30 -8.99
CA ILE A 52 -10.45 -7.91 -8.49
C ILE A 52 -9.11 -7.25 -8.10
N GLY A 53 -8.02 -8.02 -8.13
CA GLY A 53 -6.69 -7.61 -7.72
C GLY A 53 -6.46 -7.88 -6.24
N ASP A 54 -5.47 -7.21 -5.65
CA ASP A 54 -5.10 -7.40 -4.25
C ASP A 54 -5.96 -6.51 -3.36
N LEU A 55 -7.15 -6.98 -2.98
CA LEU A 55 -8.05 -6.27 -2.09
C LEU A 55 -7.76 -6.65 -0.63
N LEU A 56 -7.52 -5.65 0.22
CA LEU A 56 -7.31 -5.83 1.66
C LEU A 56 -8.62 -5.64 2.43
N THR A 57 -9.37 -4.58 2.14
CA THR A 57 -10.66 -4.30 2.79
C THR A 57 -11.64 -3.65 1.83
N VAL A 58 -12.92 -3.94 2.00
CA VAL A 58 -14.02 -3.26 1.29
C VAL A 58 -14.56 -2.16 2.18
N THR A 59 -14.63 -0.94 1.66
CA THR A 59 -15.36 0.17 2.28
C THR A 59 -16.78 0.24 1.74
N THR A 60 -16.95 0.07 0.43
CA THR A 60 -18.26 0.06 -0.23
C THR A 60 -18.23 -0.89 -1.43
N LEU A 61 -19.29 -1.67 -1.58
CA LEU A 61 -19.56 -2.50 -2.73
C LEU A 61 -20.91 -2.11 -3.33
N THR A 62 -20.91 -1.74 -4.60
CA THR A 62 -22.13 -1.46 -5.35
C THR A 62 -22.19 -2.31 -6.62
N THR A 63 -23.41 -2.52 -7.09
CA THR A 63 -23.73 -3.22 -8.33
C THR A 63 -24.82 -2.44 -9.07
N ASP A 64 -25.30 -2.96 -10.20
CA ASP A 64 -26.33 -2.33 -11.01
C ASP A 64 -25.96 -0.90 -11.44
N ASN A 65 -24.69 -0.67 -11.80
CA ASN A 65 -24.16 0.65 -12.15
C ASN A 65 -24.38 1.68 -11.03
N ASP A 66 -24.08 1.29 -9.78
CA ASP A 66 -24.27 2.08 -8.55
C ASP A 66 -25.71 2.22 -8.03
N ALA A 67 -26.70 1.59 -8.67
CA ALA A 67 -28.08 1.63 -8.18
C ALA A 67 -28.28 0.87 -6.87
N THR A 68 -27.50 -0.19 -6.64
CA THR A 68 -27.64 -1.07 -5.46
C THR A 68 -26.35 -1.11 -4.66
N THR A 69 -26.42 -0.81 -3.36
CA THR A 69 -25.31 -1.07 -2.42
C THR A 69 -25.48 -2.44 -1.79
N ILE A 70 -24.44 -3.28 -1.87
CA ILE A 70 -24.41 -4.60 -1.24
C ILE A 70 -23.73 -4.44 0.14
N PRO A 71 -24.44 -4.65 1.26
CA PRO A 71 -23.87 -4.51 2.59
C PRO A 71 -22.86 -5.63 2.88
N ALA A 72 -21.96 -5.42 3.84
CA ALA A 72 -20.94 -6.40 4.24
C ALA A 72 -21.51 -7.78 4.62
N ALA A 73 -22.75 -7.84 5.12
CA ALA A 73 -23.43 -9.10 5.44
C ALA A 73 -23.93 -9.87 4.20
N GLY A 74 -23.92 -9.24 3.02
CA GLY A 74 -24.41 -9.78 1.75
C GLY A 74 -23.35 -10.47 0.89
N TYR A 75 -22.08 -10.43 1.28
CA TYR A 75 -20.99 -11.04 0.51
C TYR A 75 -19.89 -11.60 1.41
N PHE A 76 -18.97 -12.35 0.79
CA PHE A 76 -17.74 -12.85 1.38
C PHE A 76 -16.55 -12.53 0.48
N THR A 77 -15.48 -12.02 1.05
CA THR A 77 -14.19 -11.83 0.38
C THR A 77 -13.36 -13.12 0.45
N MET A 78 -12.61 -13.43 -0.61
CA MET A 78 -11.76 -14.63 -0.64
C MET A 78 -10.55 -14.48 -1.57
N CYS A 79 -9.52 -15.28 -1.32
CA CYS A 79 -8.42 -15.53 -2.24
C CYS A 79 -8.58 -16.93 -2.84
N GLY A 80 -8.86 -17.01 -4.15
CA GLY A 80 -9.14 -18.28 -4.81
C GLY A 80 -10.42 -18.93 -4.28
N GLY A 81 -10.29 -19.86 -3.35
CA GLY A 81 -11.40 -20.50 -2.63
C GLY A 81 -11.29 -20.40 -1.10
N ASP A 82 -10.29 -19.68 -0.59
CA ASP A 82 -10.05 -19.50 0.83
C ASP A 82 -10.52 -18.12 1.30
N TYR A 83 -11.41 -18.11 2.29
CA TYR A 83 -12.01 -16.91 2.88
C TYR A 83 -11.09 -16.21 3.89
N ASN A 84 -10.01 -16.86 4.34
CA ASN A 84 -9.15 -16.37 5.40
C ASN A 84 -7.78 -15.87 4.91
N SER A 85 -7.50 -16.02 3.62
CA SER A 85 -6.23 -15.60 3.02
C SER A 85 -6.35 -14.23 2.35
N GLN A 86 -5.63 -13.24 2.89
CA GLN A 86 -5.43 -11.93 2.25
C GLN A 86 -4.15 -11.93 1.37
N PRO A 87 -4.09 -11.06 0.36
CA PRO A 87 -5.18 -10.20 -0.13
C PRO A 87 -6.26 -11.01 -0.86
N TYR A 88 -7.49 -10.52 -0.80
CA TYR A 88 -8.64 -11.12 -1.47
C TYR A 88 -8.61 -10.78 -2.96
N ASN A 89 -8.80 -11.78 -3.82
CA ASN A 89 -8.84 -11.59 -5.27
C ASN A 89 -10.22 -11.88 -5.88
N ARG A 90 -11.21 -12.19 -5.03
CA ARG A 90 -12.60 -12.49 -5.39
C ARG A 90 -13.57 -12.01 -4.31
N ILE A 91 -14.80 -11.73 -4.71
CA ILE A 91 -15.95 -11.53 -3.82
C ILE A 91 -17.08 -12.45 -4.27
N ALA A 92 -17.58 -13.30 -3.38
CA ALA A 92 -18.78 -14.09 -3.63
C ALA A 92 -19.97 -13.50 -2.91
N ILE A 93 -21.13 -13.51 -3.56
CA ILE A 93 -22.38 -13.16 -2.92
C ILE A 93 -22.78 -14.26 -1.94
N LYS A 94 -23.23 -13.85 -0.75
CA LYS A 94 -23.75 -14.77 0.25
C LYS A 94 -25.05 -15.37 -0.25
N ARG A 95 -25.13 -16.70 -0.31
CA ARG A 95 -26.36 -17.40 -0.71
C ARG A 95 -27.52 -17.05 0.22
N GLY A 96 -28.68 -16.76 -0.37
CA GLY A 96 -29.88 -16.34 0.36
C GLY A 96 -29.83 -14.92 0.91
N SER A 97 -28.83 -14.11 0.55
CA SER A 97 -28.77 -12.69 0.95
C SER A 97 -29.74 -11.79 0.19
N GLY A 98 -30.30 -12.27 -0.94
CA GLY A 98 -31.18 -11.49 -1.82
C GLY A 98 -30.43 -10.54 -2.76
N TYR A 99 -29.09 -10.51 -2.71
CA TYR A 99 -28.25 -9.75 -3.63
C TYR A 99 -27.73 -10.61 -4.77
N GLU A 100 -27.29 -9.96 -5.83
CA GLU A 100 -26.49 -10.50 -6.93
C GLU A 100 -25.66 -9.37 -7.54
N PHE A 101 -24.65 -9.72 -8.34
CA PHE A 101 -23.99 -8.79 -9.23
C PHE A 101 -24.82 -8.66 -10.51
N GLY A 102 -25.49 -7.54 -10.69
CA GLY A 102 -26.31 -7.23 -11.86
C GLY A 102 -25.81 -6.01 -12.64
N TRP A 103 -26.61 -5.55 -13.59
CA TRP A 103 -26.44 -4.29 -14.31
C TRP A 103 -27.81 -3.67 -14.56
N SER A 104 -27.90 -2.34 -14.51
CA SER A 104 -29.15 -1.61 -14.75
C SER A 104 -29.15 -0.87 -16.09
N ASP A 105 -27.98 -0.37 -16.51
CA ASP A 105 -27.80 0.38 -17.76
C ASP A 105 -26.90 -0.41 -18.71
N THR A 106 -25.69 -0.73 -18.28
CA THR A 106 -24.69 -1.37 -19.13
C THR A 106 -23.86 -2.37 -18.32
N PRO A 107 -23.51 -3.54 -18.88
CA PRO A 107 -22.67 -4.51 -18.17
C PRO A 107 -21.26 -3.98 -17.90
N GLN A 108 -20.77 -3.01 -18.65
CA GLN A 108 -19.49 -2.37 -18.39
C GLN A 108 -19.52 -1.57 -17.08
N LYS A 109 -18.48 -1.72 -16.25
CA LYS A 109 -18.34 -1.02 -14.97
C LYS A 109 -19.57 -1.16 -14.04
N ALA A 110 -20.36 -2.22 -14.20
CA ALA A 110 -21.60 -2.42 -13.46
C ALA A 110 -21.38 -2.61 -11.96
N ASN A 111 -20.22 -3.15 -11.58
CA ASN A 111 -19.84 -3.41 -10.20
C ASN A 111 -18.71 -2.48 -9.78
N LYS A 112 -18.80 -1.88 -8.58
CA LYS A 112 -17.78 -0.95 -8.08
C LYS A 112 -17.39 -1.30 -6.66
N ILE A 113 -16.08 -1.34 -6.44
CA ILE A 113 -15.46 -1.54 -5.13
C ILE A 113 -14.71 -0.28 -4.77
N THR A 114 -15.12 0.36 -3.67
CA THR A 114 -14.28 1.32 -2.95
C THR A 114 -13.71 0.61 -1.74
N GLY A 115 -12.39 0.66 -1.57
CA GLY A 115 -11.73 -0.06 -0.49
C GLY A 115 -10.22 0.15 -0.48
N VAL A 116 -9.55 -0.61 0.38
CA VAL A 116 -8.09 -0.63 0.43
C VAL A 116 -7.55 -1.77 -0.43
N PHE A 117 -6.66 -1.42 -1.35
CA PHE A 117 -5.93 -2.35 -2.20
C PHE A 117 -4.44 -2.31 -1.88
N GLY A 118 -3.76 -3.43 -2.06
CA GLY A 118 -2.34 -3.63 -1.76
C GLY A 118 -2.08 -5.06 -1.31
N TYR A 119 -0.81 -5.45 -1.21
CA TYR A 119 -0.42 -6.76 -0.73
C TYR A 119 0.02 -6.71 0.72
N HIS A 120 -0.72 -7.41 1.57
CA HIS A 120 -0.35 -7.70 2.94
C HIS A 120 -1.11 -8.95 3.38
N GLU A 121 -0.43 -9.92 3.98
CA GLU A 121 -1.04 -11.21 4.36
C GLU A 121 -1.91 -11.12 5.62
N ASP A 122 -1.61 -10.15 6.50
CA ASP A 122 -2.42 -9.81 7.69
C ASP A 122 -2.58 -8.30 7.83
N TYR A 123 -3.46 -7.69 7.02
CA TYR A 123 -3.58 -6.24 6.98
C TYR A 123 -4.09 -5.65 8.30
N ALA A 124 -4.89 -6.40 9.06
CA ALA A 124 -5.41 -5.94 10.34
C ALA A 124 -4.28 -5.67 11.35
N ALA A 125 -3.21 -6.48 11.32
CA ALA A 125 -2.02 -6.31 12.16
C ALA A 125 -0.95 -5.35 11.56
N SER A 126 -1.18 -4.77 10.38
CA SER A 126 -0.19 -3.93 9.70
C SER A 126 -0.01 -2.52 10.28
N TYR A 127 -0.78 -2.16 11.31
CA TYR A 127 -0.64 -0.86 11.98
C TYR A 127 -0.26 -1.04 13.44
N ARG A 128 0.95 -0.60 13.79
CA ARG A 128 1.42 -0.56 15.17
C ARG A 128 1.05 0.78 15.81
N ASN A 129 0.62 0.74 17.07
CA ASN A 129 0.47 1.97 17.85
C ASN A 129 1.86 2.61 18.07
N SER A 130 2.05 3.87 17.65
CA SER A 130 3.32 4.59 17.83
C SER A 130 3.63 4.89 19.31
N GLY A 131 2.59 4.88 20.15
CA GLY A 131 2.58 5.40 21.51
C GLY A 131 2.42 6.93 21.57
N GLY A 132 2.57 7.64 20.46
CA GLY A 132 2.42 9.09 20.34
C GLY A 132 1.00 9.52 19.98
N THR A 133 0.71 10.79 20.27
CA THR A 133 -0.54 11.46 19.92
C THR A 133 -0.26 12.79 19.23
N VAL A 134 -1.24 13.30 18.50
CA VAL A 134 -1.25 14.65 17.95
C VAL A 134 -1.18 15.66 19.10
N GLN A 135 -0.25 16.61 19.04
CA GLN A 135 -0.13 17.70 20.01
C GLN A 135 -0.39 19.08 19.39
N SER A 136 -0.63 19.12 18.07
CA SER A 136 -1.23 20.29 17.42
C SER A 136 -2.69 20.43 17.85
N ASP A 137 -3.14 21.64 18.18
CA ASP A 137 -4.52 21.89 18.62
C ASP A 137 -5.23 22.95 17.75
N PRO A 138 -5.94 22.52 16.69
CA PRO A 138 -5.85 21.22 16.02
C PRO A 138 -4.73 21.18 14.97
N LEU A 139 -4.38 19.99 14.49
CA LEU A 139 -3.72 19.87 13.18
C LEU A 139 -4.78 20.10 12.09
N SER A 140 -4.80 21.31 11.50
CA SER A 140 -5.71 21.61 10.39
C SER A 140 -5.49 20.70 9.17
N ALA A 141 -6.47 20.59 8.28
CA ALA A 141 -6.37 19.79 7.05
C ALA A 141 -5.25 20.24 6.10
N ALA A 142 -4.84 21.52 6.15
CA ALA A 142 -3.71 22.04 5.37
C ALA A 142 -2.37 22.02 6.13
N GLY A 143 -2.38 21.67 7.42
CA GLY A 143 -1.18 21.66 8.25
C GLY A 143 -0.21 20.56 7.84
N THR A 144 1.05 20.93 7.60
CA THR A 144 2.15 20.01 7.26
C THR A 144 3.17 19.87 8.37
N SER A 145 2.97 20.56 9.50
CA SER A 145 3.77 20.43 10.71
C SER A 145 2.94 19.81 11.83
N LEU A 146 3.19 18.53 12.08
CA LEU A 146 2.54 17.77 13.15
C LEU A 146 3.43 17.77 14.38
N THR A 147 2.96 18.40 15.47
CA THR A 147 3.67 18.34 16.75
C THR A 147 3.26 17.07 17.50
N VAL A 148 4.23 16.39 18.10
CA VAL A 148 4.04 15.19 18.91
C VAL A 148 4.73 15.34 20.27
N GLY A 149 4.34 14.53 21.27
CA GLY A 149 4.97 14.61 22.59
C GLY A 149 6.43 14.11 22.63
N ASN A 150 6.78 13.18 21.73
CA ASN A 150 8.13 12.61 21.63
C ASN A 150 8.42 12.20 20.19
N GLY A 151 9.22 12.99 19.47
CA GLY A 151 9.57 12.74 18.07
C GLY A 151 10.49 11.55 17.84
N TYR A 152 11.23 11.07 18.86
CA TYR A 152 12.09 9.88 18.76
C TYR A 152 11.34 8.57 18.49
N ARG A 153 10.01 8.59 18.52
CA ARG A 153 9.15 7.44 18.18
C ARG A 153 8.87 7.32 16.68
N PHE A 154 9.30 8.33 15.91
CA PHE A 154 9.03 8.47 14.49
C PHE A 154 10.34 8.66 13.74
N GLU A 155 10.34 8.27 12.48
CA GLU A 155 11.48 8.39 11.58
C GLU A 155 10.99 8.93 10.23
N ALA A 156 11.85 9.67 9.53
CA ALA A 156 11.59 10.05 8.15
C ALA A 156 11.44 8.79 7.27
N GLY A 157 10.58 8.85 6.27
CA GLY A 157 10.24 7.69 5.43
C GLY A 157 9.06 6.86 5.93
N GLN A 158 8.56 7.10 7.15
CA GLN A 158 7.43 6.35 7.68
C GLN A 158 6.10 6.81 7.09
N THR A 159 5.21 5.85 6.83
CA THR A 159 3.77 6.13 6.65
C THR A 159 3.08 5.99 8.01
N ILE A 160 2.41 7.05 8.44
CA ILE A 160 1.62 7.06 9.66
C ILE A 160 0.12 7.18 9.34
N ARG A 161 -0.72 6.79 10.29
CA ARG A 161 -2.17 6.92 10.20
C ARG A 161 -2.72 7.61 11.42
N ILE A 162 -3.60 8.58 11.19
CA ILE A 162 -4.40 9.26 12.21
C ILE A 162 -5.86 9.10 11.77
N GLU A 163 -6.64 8.37 12.57
CA GLU A 163 -8.02 7.99 12.21
C GLU A 163 -8.08 7.30 10.83
N SER A 164 -8.69 7.95 9.84
CA SER A 164 -8.81 7.46 8.45
C SER A 164 -7.82 8.11 7.47
N GLU A 165 -7.01 9.07 7.91
CA GLU A 165 -6.02 9.73 7.07
C GLU A 165 -4.65 9.04 7.18
N TRP A 166 -3.98 8.86 6.04
CA TRP A 166 -2.61 8.39 5.97
C TRP A 166 -1.68 9.53 5.57
N LEU A 167 -0.58 9.67 6.31
CA LEU A 167 0.39 10.73 6.14
C LEU A 167 1.78 10.12 5.92
N TYR A 168 2.62 10.78 5.14
CA TYR A 168 4.03 10.41 4.98
C TYR A 168 4.89 11.37 5.79
N VAL A 169 5.78 10.85 6.63
CA VAL A 169 6.73 11.65 7.43
C VAL A 169 7.96 11.89 6.58
N SER A 170 8.13 13.10 6.07
CA SER A 170 9.29 13.47 5.24
C SER A 170 10.50 13.92 6.06
N ALA A 171 10.27 14.47 7.26
CA ALA A 171 11.35 14.85 8.17
C ALA A 171 10.90 14.83 9.63
N VAL A 172 11.87 14.67 10.54
CA VAL A 172 11.67 14.75 11.99
C VAL A 172 12.66 15.75 12.57
N SER A 173 12.18 16.78 13.27
CA SER A 173 13.01 17.76 13.96
C SER A 173 12.52 17.96 15.38
N GLY A 174 13.25 17.39 16.34
CA GLY A 174 12.84 17.35 17.74
C GLY A 174 11.48 16.66 17.91
N ASN A 175 10.46 17.44 18.26
CA ASN A 175 9.08 16.97 18.46
C ASN A 175 8.12 17.37 17.33
N VAL A 176 8.64 17.88 16.20
CA VAL A 176 7.86 18.28 15.04
C VAL A 176 8.15 17.34 13.88
N LEU A 177 7.09 16.74 13.34
CA LEU A 177 7.13 15.93 12.13
C LEU A 177 6.69 16.80 10.94
N THR A 178 7.51 16.85 9.89
CA THR A 178 7.07 17.37 8.60
C THR A 178 6.34 16.25 7.88
N VAL A 179 5.09 16.51 7.48
CA VAL A 179 4.20 15.49 6.91
C VAL A 179 3.59 15.92 5.58
N GLU A 180 3.50 14.96 4.67
CA GLU A 180 2.64 15.02 3.50
C GLU A 180 1.28 14.39 3.84
N ARG A 181 0.21 15.10 3.49
CA ARG A 181 -1.18 14.81 3.90
C ARG A 181 -1.95 14.05 2.82
N GLY A 182 -2.99 13.31 3.21
CA GLY A 182 -3.89 12.66 2.25
C GLY A 182 -3.21 11.61 1.34
N MET A 183 -2.23 10.89 1.87
CA MET A 183 -1.44 9.95 1.08
C MET A 183 -2.25 8.72 0.65
N ASN A 184 -1.83 8.11 -0.46
CA ASN A 184 -2.35 6.83 -0.97
C ASN A 184 -3.88 6.79 -1.16
N GLY A 185 -4.49 7.93 -1.49
CA GLY A 185 -5.94 8.06 -1.73
C GLY A 185 -6.76 8.36 -0.49
N SER A 186 -6.14 8.54 0.68
CA SER A 186 -6.82 9.13 1.84
C SER A 186 -7.08 10.64 1.63
N THR A 187 -7.90 11.24 2.49
CA THR A 187 -8.23 12.67 2.40
C THR A 187 -7.69 13.40 3.62
N ALA A 188 -7.07 14.56 3.40
CA ALA A 188 -6.57 15.39 4.49
C ALA A 188 -7.72 15.91 5.37
N ALA A 189 -7.64 15.68 6.67
CA ALA A 189 -8.65 16.02 7.65
C ALA A 189 -8.09 16.90 8.79
N GLU A 190 -8.97 17.57 9.53
CA GLU A 190 -8.54 18.16 10.80
C GLU A 190 -8.42 17.05 11.86
N HIS A 191 -7.33 17.06 12.63
CA HIS A 191 -7.15 16.16 13.77
C HIS A 191 -6.98 16.96 15.05
N VAL A 192 -7.82 16.65 16.04
CA VAL A 192 -7.76 17.28 17.37
C VAL A 192 -6.55 16.80 18.17
N GLN A 193 -6.16 17.59 19.17
CA GLN A 193 -5.14 17.18 20.12
C GLN A 193 -5.49 15.84 20.79
N ASP A 194 -4.46 15.08 21.16
CA ASP A 194 -4.51 13.76 21.79
C ASP A 194 -5.06 12.61 20.93
N THR A 195 -5.31 12.87 19.64
CA THR A 195 -5.62 11.81 18.68
C THR A 195 -4.43 10.86 18.52
N THR A 196 -4.66 9.56 18.64
CA THR A 196 -3.61 8.53 18.58
C THR A 196 -3.02 8.40 17.17
N ILE A 197 -1.70 8.25 17.09
CA ILE A 197 -0.97 8.05 15.84
C ILE A 197 -0.53 6.58 15.72
N TYR A 198 -0.79 5.97 14.57
CA TYR A 198 -0.33 4.61 14.23
C TYR A 198 0.76 4.67 13.15
N ILE A 199 1.67 3.70 13.13
CA ILE A 199 2.70 3.54 12.09
C ILE A 199 2.31 2.33 11.25
N TYR A 200 2.32 2.48 9.92
CA TYR A 200 2.15 1.35 9.01
C TYR A 200 3.44 0.53 8.94
N GLU A 201 3.31 -0.77 9.11
CA GLU A 201 4.39 -1.74 9.06
C GLU A 201 4.16 -2.67 7.86
N PRO A 202 4.94 -2.54 6.77
CA PRO A 202 4.94 -3.53 5.70
C PRO A 202 5.35 -4.91 6.22
N MET A 203 5.04 -5.96 5.46
CA MET A 203 5.47 -7.32 5.80
C MET A 203 7.01 -7.38 5.94
N ARG A 204 7.49 -8.11 6.96
CA ARG A 204 8.92 -8.10 7.34
C ARG A 204 9.84 -8.58 6.23
N ASP A 205 9.39 -9.50 5.40
CA ASP A 205 10.14 -10.02 4.27
C ASP A 205 10.26 -8.98 3.15
N VAL A 206 9.19 -8.23 2.85
CA VAL A 206 9.23 -7.06 1.95
C VAL A 206 10.24 -6.04 2.45
N GLN A 207 10.17 -5.67 3.73
CA GLN A 207 11.10 -4.70 4.32
C GLN A 207 12.56 -5.16 4.18
N ARG A 208 12.85 -6.43 4.51
CA ARG A 208 14.20 -6.99 4.41
C ARG A 208 14.71 -6.99 2.98
N VAL A 209 13.88 -7.40 2.02
CA VAL A 209 14.28 -7.47 0.61
C VAL A 209 14.45 -6.08 0.02
N ALA A 210 13.54 -5.15 0.31
CA ALA A 210 13.64 -3.76 -0.13
C ALA A 210 14.92 -3.10 0.43
N LEU A 211 15.19 -3.26 1.73
CA LEU A 211 16.43 -2.76 2.34
C LEU A 211 17.68 -3.39 1.71
N ARG A 212 17.67 -4.71 1.51
CA ARG A 212 18.81 -5.42 0.92
C ARG A 212 19.07 -4.96 -0.51
N PHE A 213 18.01 -4.70 -1.27
CA PHE A 213 18.11 -4.22 -2.64
C PHE A 213 18.54 -2.76 -2.68
N ALA A 214 18.02 -1.90 -1.81
CA ALA A 214 18.44 -0.51 -1.67
C ALA A 214 19.95 -0.40 -1.34
N ILE A 215 20.45 -1.19 -0.38
CA ILE A 215 21.89 -1.25 -0.07
C ILE A 215 22.72 -1.67 -1.29
N TRP A 216 22.20 -2.61 -2.08
CA TRP A 216 22.87 -3.05 -3.30
C TRP A 216 22.89 -1.95 -4.37
N LEU A 217 21.77 -1.28 -4.61
CA LEU A 217 21.67 -0.14 -5.54
C LEU A 217 22.61 1.00 -5.13
N TYR A 218 22.63 1.34 -3.83
CA TYR A 218 23.50 2.38 -3.28
C TYR A 218 24.98 2.08 -3.54
N LYS A 219 25.41 0.84 -3.29
CA LYS A 219 26.79 0.41 -3.57
C LYS A 219 27.12 0.43 -5.05
N GLN A 220 26.17 0.04 -5.90
CA GLN A 220 26.38 -0.02 -7.33
C GLN A 220 26.51 1.38 -7.97
N ARG A 221 25.90 2.41 -7.36
CA ARG A 221 26.16 3.82 -7.74
C ARG A 221 27.65 4.19 -7.65
N SER A 222 28.36 3.66 -6.64
CA SER A 222 29.80 3.89 -6.47
C SER A 222 30.69 3.00 -7.37
N ALA A 223 30.11 2.04 -8.09
CA ALA A 223 30.81 1.12 -9.00
C ALA A 223 30.00 0.96 -10.30
N PRO A 224 30.11 1.90 -11.26
CA PRO A 224 29.27 1.93 -12.45
C PRO A 224 29.61 0.78 -13.41
N LEU A 225 28.99 -0.39 -13.21
CA LEU A 225 28.71 -1.30 -14.32
C LEU A 225 27.42 -0.83 -14.97
N SER A 226 27.49 -0.52 -16.26
CA SER A 226 26.39 -0.07 -17.11
C SER A 226 25.15 -0.94 -16.91
N PHE A 227 24.10 -0.34 -16.35
CA PHE A 227 22.78 -0.93 -16.28
C PHE A 227 22.07 -0.71 -17.62
N GLU A 228 21.85 -1.78 -18.37
CA GLU A 228 20.72 -1.79 -19.30
C GLU A 228 19.52 -2.35 -18.53
N ILE A 229 18.49 -1.52 -18.32
CA ILE A 229 17.16 -2.04 -18.01
C ILE A 229 16.71 -2.75 -19.30
N GLN A 230 17.07 -4.02 -19.44
CA GLN A 230 16.57 -4.83 -20.55
C GLN A 230 15.10 -5.10 -20.27
N THR A 231 14.23 -4.43 -21.00
CA THR A 231 12.82 -4.84 -21.10
C THR A 231 12.81 -6.20 -21.78
N GLY A 232 12.33 -7.23 -21.07
CA GLY A 232 12.08 -8.52 -21.71
C GLY A 232 11.07 -8.36 -22.85
N ALA A 233 11.10 -9.27 -23.83
CA ALA A 233 10.23 -9.22 -25.01
C ALA A 233 8.71 -9.20 -24.71
N ASP A 234 8.34 -9.44 -23.45
CA ASP A 234 6.98 -9.52 -22.92
C ASP A 234 6.60 -8.32 -22.02
N GLY A 235 7.35 -7.20 -22.10
CA GLY A 235 7.12 -5.99 -21.28
C GLY A 235 7.48 -6.12 -19.80
N THR A 236 8.14 -7.22 -19.43
CA THR A 236 8.52 -7.51 -18.04
C THR A 236 9.81 -6.80 -17.64
N VAL A 237 9.82 -6.19 -16.45
CA VAL A 237 11.06 -5.70 -15.82
C VAL A 237 11.97 -6.88 -15.51
N VAL A 238 13.15 -6.91 -16.11
CA VAL A 238 14.16 -7.93 -15.85
C VAL A 238 14.98 -7.50 -14.63
N ILE A 239 15.00 -8.36 -13.62
CA ILE A 239 15.88 -8.20 -12.47
C ILE A 239 17.32 -8.34 -12.94
N PRO A 240 18.23 -7.41 -12.58
CA PRO A 240 19.64 -7.56 -12.89
C PRO A 240 20.16 -8.91 -12.40
N GLN A 241 20.87 -9.66 -13.27
CA GLN A 241 21.34 -11.02 -12.93
C GLN A 241 22.25 -11.06 -11.69
N ASN A 242 22.96 -9.96 -11.43
CA ASN A 242 23.86 -9.78 -10.30
C ASN A 242 23.16 -9.21 -9.05
N ALA A 243 21.84 -9.00 -9.07
CA ALA A 243 21.09 -8.62 -7.89
C ALA A 243 21.13 -9.74 -6.84
N PRO A 244 20.95 -9.42 -5.55
CA PRO A 244 20.96 -10.43 -4.49
C PRO A 244 19.98 -11.61 -4.76
N PRO A 245 20.35 -12.86 -4.45
CA PRO A 245 19.47 -14.02 -4.68
C PRO A 245 18.11 -13.92 -3.99
N GLU A 246 18.05 -13.23 -2.85
CA GLU A 246 16.81 -12.99 -2.10
C GLU A 246 15.80 -12.14 -2.89
N VAL A 247 16.28 -11.18 -3.70
CA VAL A 247 15.44 -10.36 -4.58
C VAL A 247 14.80 -11.22 -5.65
N HIS A 248 15.58 -12.10 -6.29
CA HIS A 248 15.07 -13.03 -7.29
C HIS A 248 14.03 -13.99 -6.70
N ARG A 249 14.28 -14.53 -5.50
CA ARG A 249 13.33 -15.41 -4.80
C ARG A 249 12.05 -14.67 -4.43
N PHE A 250 12.18 -13.45 -3.90
CA PHE A 250 11.05 -12.60 -3.54
C PHE A 250 10.17 -12.32 -4.74
N VAL A 251 10.75 -11.86 -5.86
CA VAL A 251 9.97 -11.60 -7.07
C VAL A 251 9.30 -12.86 -7.57
N LYS A 252 9.98 -14.01 -7.61
CA LYS A 252 9.36 -15.28 -8.02
C LYS A 252 8.18 -15.67 -7.13
N MET A 253 8.28 -15.44 -5.82
CA MET A 253 7.25 -15.80 -4.83
C MET A 253 6.02 -14.89 -4.94
N TYR A 254 6.24 -13.58 -5.04
CA TYR A 254 5.16 -12.60 -5.03
C TYR A 254 4.68 -12.18 -6.41
N ARG A 255 5.28 -12.68 -7.50
CA ARG A 255 4.83 -12.34 -8.85
C ARG A 255 3.37 -12.72 -9.02
N ARG A 256 2.57 -11.74 -9.43
CA ARG A 256 1.17 -11.98 -9.79
C ARG A 256 1.15 -12.86 -11.06
N SER A 257 0.45 -13.99 -11.01
CA SER A 257 0.13 -14.74 -12.21
C SER A 257 -0.83 -13.90 -13.05
N LEU A 258 -0.44 -13.61 -14.29
CA LEU A 258 -1.31 -12.99 -15.29
C LEU A 258 -2.44 -13.96 -15.68
#